data_AF-A0A836QHC1-F1
#
_entry.id   AF-A0A836QHC1-F1
#
_cell.length_a   1.000
_cell.length_b   1.000
_cell.length_c   1.000
_cell.angle_alpha   90.00
_cell.angle_beta   90.00
_cell.angle_gamma   90.00
#
_symmetry.space_group_name_H-M   'P 1'
#
loop_
_entity.id
_entity.type
_entity.pdbx_description
1 polymer ?
#
loop_
_entity_poly.entity_id
_entity_poly.type
_entity_poly.pdbx_seq_one_letter_code
_entity_poly.pdbx_strand_id
1 'polypeptide(L)'
;MTGTPAKRKKKLLRIFLFFGAAAAIGAIVYFNLKKEKEEPTFPTVRVERGNLIDKLADTGSIELVRTVEIKSTISGRIRELPVEAGDWVEEGQLLAVIEPDPNQSLLLYQKRSAVERGQLNLAEQERDVARKKALRVDSMLPAKELEDAETRLTRVRNDLRLARLELEVL
;
A
#
# COMPACT_ATOMS: atom_id res chain seq x y z
N MET A 1 -102.13 34.09 84.02
CA MET A 1 -101.09 34.02 85.07
C MET A 1 -100.44 32.64 84.90
N THR A 2 -99.17 32.36 84.59
CA THR A 2 -97.85 33.05 84.50
C THR A 2 -96.89 32.00 83.87
N GLY A 3 -96.18 32.23 82.75
CA GLY A 3 -94.72 32.48 82.72
C GLY A 3 -93.81 31.32 82.20
N THR A 4 -93.25 31.47 80.98
CA THR A 4 -91.84 31.26 80.47
C THR A 4 -90.89 30.28 81.22
N PRO A 5 -90.03 29.42 80.57
CA PRO A 5 -89.08 29.85 79.54
C PRO A 5 -88.69 28.87 78.40
N ALA A 6 -88.80 29.38 77.16
CA ALA A 6 -88.22 28.83 75.95
C ALA A 6 -86.82 29.43 75.68
N LYS A 7 -85.74 28.86 76.24
CA LYS A 7 -84.35 29.24 75.86
C LYS A 7 -83.25 28.16 76.02
N ARG A 8 -83.53 26.96 76.58
CA ARG A 8 -82.52 25.90 76.82
C ARG A 8 -82.30 24.92 75.65
N LYS A 9 -83.36 24.56 74.90
CA LYS A 9 -83.28 23.57 73.79
C LYS A 9 -82.47 24.05 72.57
N LYS A 10 -82.52 25.36 72.25
CA LYS A 10 -81.70 25.95 71.15
C LYS A 10 -80.19 26.01 71.47
N LYS A 11 -79.81 26.05 72.76
CA LYS A 11 -78.40 26.09 73.19
C LYS A 11 -77.75 24.70 73.10
N LEU A 12 -78.49 23.65 73.44
CA LEU A 12 -78.04 22.25 73.28
C LEU A 12 -77.92 21.85 71.79
N LEU A 13 -78.85 22.28 70.94
CA LEU A 13 -78.77 22.04 69.49
C LEU A 13 -77.53 22.70 68.86
N ARG A 14 -77.16 23.90 69.29
CA ARG A 14 -75.93 24.59 68.85
C ARG A 14 -74.65 23.88 69.31
N ILE A 15 -74.64 23.31 70.50
CA ILE A 15 -73.50 22.54 71.03
C ILE A 15 -73.32 21.24 70.22
N PHE A 16 -74.41 20.54 69.90
CA PHE A 16 -74.35 19.31 69.11
C PHE A 16 -73.91 19.58 67.65
N LEU A 17 -74.37 20.69 67.06
CA LEU A 17 -73.92 21.14 65.74
C LEU A 17 -72.43 21.50 65.74
N PHE A 18 -71.94 22.13 66.81
CA PHE A 18 -70.52 22.48 66.94
C PHE A 18 -69.64 21.23 67.11
N PHE A 19 -70.09 20.25 67.90
CA PHE A 19 -69.36 18.98 68.06
C PHE A 19 -69.38 18.13 66.77
N GLY A 20 -70.50 18.12 66.04
CA GLY A 20 -70.59 17.47 64.72
C GLY A 20 -69.67 18.15 63.68
N ALA A 21 -69.59 19.48 63.69
CA ALA A 21 -68.66 20.22 62.84
C ALA A 21 -67.20 19.94 63.22
N ALA A 22 -66.87 19.90 64.51
CA ALA A 22 -65.52 19.58 64.98
C ALA A 22 -65.10 18.14 64.62
N ALA A 23 -66.02 17.17 64.72
CA ALA A 23 -65.77 15.79 64.29
C ALA A 23 -65.59 15.68 62.77
N ALA A 24 -66.38 16.41 61.98
CA ALA A 24 -66.23 16.46 60.53
C ALA A 24 -64.89 17.09 60.12
N ILE A 25 -64.47 18.18 60.77
CA ILE A 25 -63.17 18.81 60.54
C ILE A 25 -62.04 17.85 60.94
N GLY A 26 -62.16 17.17 62.08
CA GLY A 26 -61.18 16.18 62.53
C GLY A 26 -61.03 15.02 61.54
N ALA A 27 -62.15 14.52 60.98
CA ALA A 27 -62.13 13.48 59.96
C ALA A 27 -61.49 13.96 58.64
N ILE A 28 -61.79 15.18 58.21
CA ILE A 28 -61.20 15.78 56.99
C ILE A 28 -59.68 15.97 57.14
N VAL A 29 -59.22 16.43 58.32
CA VAL A 29 -57.80 16.58 58.61
C VAL A 29 -57.12 15.22 58.66
N TYR A 30 -57.73 14.22 59.29
CA TYR A 30 -57.18 12.86 59.37
C TYR A 30 -57.07 12.21 57.98
N PHE A 31 -58.09 12.35 57.13
CA PHE A 31 -58.06 11.84 55.76
C PHE A 31 -57.05 12.57 54.85
N ASN A 32 -56.81 13.86 55.08
CA ASN A 32 -55.75 14.59 54.36
C ASN A 32 -54.35 14.21 54.83
N LEU A 33 -54.15 13.95 56.12
CA LEU A 33 -52.85 13.54 56.67
C LEU A 33 -52.46 12.12 56.29
N LYS A 34 -53.44 11.22 56.14
CA LYS A 34 -53.22 9.83 55.72
C LYS A 34 -53.08 9.66 54.20
N LYS A 35 -53.15 10.75 53.43
CA LYS A 35 -52.89 10.70 51.99
C LYS A 35 -51.38 10.62 51.78
N GLU A 36 -50.90 9.38 51.84
CA GLU A 36 -49.50 9.01 51.64
C GLU A 36 -49.05 9.55 50.27
N LYS A 37 -47.99 10.37 50.28
CA LYS A 37 -47.45 10.99 49.06
C LYS A 37 -46.87 9.88 48.19
N GLU A 38 -47.56 9.59 47.08
CA GLU A 38 -47.00 8.74 46.02
C GLU A 38 -45.70 9.39 45.52
N GLU A 39 -44.58 8.74 45.79
CA GLU A 39 -43.29 9.20 45.31
C GLU A 39 -43.25 9.09 43.78
N PRO A 40 -42.72 10.09 43.07
CA PRO A 40 -42.69 10.07 41.62
C PRO A 40 -41.80 8.92 41.12
N THR A 41 -42.42 7.92 40.49
CA THR A 41 -41.69 6.83 39.84
C THR A 41 -41.10 7.32 38.54
N PHE A 42 -39.77 7.36 38.44
CA PHE A 42 -39.06 7.69 37.21
C PHE A 42 -38.86 6.44 36.35
N PRO A 43 -39.08 6.51 35.03
CA PRO A 43 -38.77 5.41 34.14
C PRO A 43 -37.25 5.20 34.08
N THR A 44 -36.78 4.06 34.57
CA THR A 44 -35.37 3.63 34.45
C THR A 44 -35.22 2.57 33.37
N VAL A 45 -34.11 2.61 32.64
CA VAL A 45 -33.74 1.58 31.64
C VAL A 45 -32.52 0.81 32.13
N ARG A 46 -32.50 -0.50 31.89
CA ARG A 46 -31.38 -1.37 32.23
C ARG A 46 -30.26 -1.18 31.20
N VAL A 47 -29.06 -0.82 31.67
CA VAL A 47 -27.87 -0.68 30.82
C VAL A 47 -27.19 -2.04 30.66
N GLU A 48 -26.89 -2.40 29.42
CA GLU A 48 -26.12 -3.60 29.07
C GLU A 48 -24.77 -3.19 28.49
N ARG A 49 -23.71 -3.93 28.86
CA ARG A 49 -22.38 -3.73 28.29
C ARG A 49 -22.24 -4.62 27.06
N GLY A 50 -22.04 -4.00 25.91
CA GLY A 50 -21.71 -4.67 24.65
C GLY A 50 -20.54 -3.96 23.96
N ASN A 51 -20.00 -4.60 22.93
CA ASN A 51 -18.97 -3.98 22.11
C ASN A 51 -19.62 -2.99 21.13
N LEU A 52 -19.24 -1.71 21.21
CA LEU A 52 -19.51 -0.74 20.15
C LEU A 52 -18.43 -0.90 19.07
N ILE A 53 -18.83 -1.36 17.88
CA ILE A 53 -17.94 -1.40 16.72
C ILE A 53 -18.18 -0.12 15.94
N ASP A 54 -17.32 0.88 16.16
CA ASP A 54 -17.32 2.11 15.37
C ASP A 54 -16.57 1.85 14.06
N LYS A 55 -17.31 1.67 12.97
CA LYS A 55 -16.74 1.44 11.64
C LYS A 55 -16.62 2.78 10.91
N LEU A 56 -15.42 3.35 10.94
CA LEU A 56 -15.08 4.46 10.06
C LEU A 56 -14.90 3.93 8.64
N ALA A 57 -15.77 4.33 7.72
CA ALA A 57 -15.62 4.04 6.30
C ALA A 57 -14.72 5.11 5.68
N ASP A 58 -13.43 4.78 5.53
CA ASP A 58 -12.47 5.61 4.81
C ASP A 58 -12.20 5.02 3.43
N THR A 59 -12.06 5.87 2.42
CA THR A 59 -11.82 5.46 1.04
C THR A 59 -10.39 5.81 0.66
N GLY A 60 -9.51 4.81 0.66
CA GLY A 60 -8.17 4.93 0.10
C GLY A 60 -8.15 4.61 -1.39
N SER A 61 -7.13 5.11 -2.11
CA SER A 61 -6.83 4.68 -3.48
C SER A 61 -5.89 3.49 -3.46
N ILE A 62 -6.08 2.55 -4.38
CA ILE A 62 -5.16 1.43 -4.59
C ILE A 62 -4.20 1.83 -5.72
N GLU A 63 -2.90 1.75 -5.46
CA GLU A 63 -1.86 1.98 -6.46
C GLU A 63 -1.07 0.69 -6.73
N LEU A 64 -0.58 0.57 -7.95
CA LEU A 64 0.28 -0.55 -8.34
C LEU A 64 1.64 -0.44 -7.64
N VAL A 65 2.07 -1.53 -7.00
CA VAL A 65 3.39 -1.57 -6.33
C VAL A 65 4.54 -1.44 -7.33
N ARG A 66 4.35 -1.96 -8.55
CA ARG A 66 5.32 -1.90 -9.65
C ARG A 66 4.61 -1.74 -10.99
N THR A 67 5.10 -0.80 -11.79
CA THR A 67 4.72 -0.62 -13.18
C THR A 67 5.99 -0.64 -14.02
N VAL A 68 6.04 -1.50 -15.03
CA VAL A 68 7.19 -1.61 -15.94
C VAL A 68 6.71 -1.27 -17.34
N GLU A 69 7.38 -0.34 -17.99
CA GLU A 69 7.13 0.02 -19.38
C GLU A 69 8.07 -0.79 -20.28
N ILE A 70 7.52 -1.65 -21.14
CA ILE A 70 8.29 -2.50 -22.04
C ILE A 70 8.44 -1.78 -23.37
N LYS A 71 9.69 -1.51 -23.78
CA LYS A 71 10.03 -0.90 -25.07
C LYS A 71 10.99 -1.80 -25.84
N SER A 72 10.88 -1.79 -27.16
CA SER A 72 11.86 -2.43 -28.02
C SER A 72 13.19 -1.67 -27.95
N THR A 73 14.31 -2.39 -27.85
CA THR A 73 15.66 -1.81 -27.98
C THR A 73 15.98 -1.43 -29.42
N ILE A 74 15.34 -2.08 -30.39
CA ILE A 74 15.59 -1.89 -31.83
C ILE A 74 14.32 -1.40 -32.53
N SER A 75 14.46 -0.39 -33.38
CA SER A 75 13.38 0.07 -34.25
C SER A 75 13.15 -0.90 -35.41
N GLY A 76 11.89 -1.25 -35.66
CA GLY A 76 11.53 -2.20 -36.70
C GLY A 76 10.03 -2.36 -36.84
N ARG A 77 9.62 -3.27 -37.74
CA ARG A 77 8.21 -3.64 -37.91
C ARG A 77 7.89 -4.84 -37.01
N ILE A 78 6.72 -4.84 -36.38
CA ILE A 78 6.23 -6.01 -35.65
C ILE A 78 5.89 -7.08 -36.68
N ARG A 79 6.59 -8.21 -36.64
CA ARG A 79 6.36 -9.39 -37.48
C ARG A 79 5.26 -10.26 -36.88
N GLU A 80 5.38 -10.55 -35.59
CA GLU A 80 4.45 -11.42 -34.85
C GLU A 80 4.19 -10.82 -33.47
N LEU A 81 2.94 -10.88 -33.02
CA LEU A 81 2.51 -10.46 -31.69
C LEU A 81 1.66 -11.59 -31.07
N PRO A 82 2.29 -12.57 -30.41
CA PRO A 82 1.59 -13.74 -29.86
C PRO A 82 0.75 -13.48 -28.60
N VAL A 83 0.77 -12.27 -28.06
CA VAL A 83 0.03 -11.89 -26.84
C VAL A 83 -1.06 -10.88 -27.16
N GLU A 84 -2.19 -10.98 -26.46
CA GLU A 84 -3.31 -10.05 -26.59
C GLU A 84 -3.37 -9.07 -25.41
N ALA A 85 -4.06 -7.95 -25.60
CA ALA A 85 -4.20 -6.94 -24.57
C ALA A 85 -5.06 -7.47 -23.42
N GLY A 86 -4.47 -7.56 -22.22
CA GLY A 86 -5.11 -8.10 -21.02
C GLY A 86 -4.60 -9.48 -20.61
N ASP A 87 -3.74 -10.11 -21.43
CA ASP A 87 -3.11 -11.37 -21.08
C ASP A 87 -2.15 -11.24 -19.89
N TRP A 88 -2.11 -12.28 -19.06
CA TRP A 88 -1.09 -12.44 -18.04
C TRP A 88 0.21 -12.91 -18.69
N VAL A 89 1.30 -12.22 -18.41
CA VAL A 89 2.62 -12.53 -18.96
C VAL A 89 3.65 -12.75 -17.86
N GLU A 90 4.58 -13.66 -18.11
CA GLU A 90 5.68 -13.99 -17.20
C GLU A 90 7.00 -13.36 -17.65
N GLU A 91 7.98 -13.28 -16.74
CA GLU A 91 9.31 -12.78 -17.05
C GLU A 91 9.99 -13.70 -18.09
N GLY A 92 10.50 -13.09 -19.17
CA GLY A 92 11.14 -13.81 -20.27
C GLY A 92 10.18 -14.38 -21.32
N GLN A 93 8.86 -14.18 -21.18
CA GLN A 93 7.90 -14.57 -22.20
C GLN A 93 8.07 -13.74 -23.48
N LEU A 94 7.95 -14.39 -24.64
CA LEU A 94 7.96 -13.72 -25.93
C LEU A 94 6.69 -12.89 -26.10
N LEU A 95 6.83 -11.57 -26.14
CA LEU A 95 5.72 -10.64 -26.34
C LEU A 95 5.54 -10.26 -27.80
N ALA A 96 6.65 -9.98 -28.52
CA ALA A 96 6.61 -9.57 -29.91
C ALA A 96 7.90 -9.99 -30.63
N VAL A 97 7.79 -10.36 -31.90
CA VAL A 97 8.93 -10.55 -32.81
C VAL A 97 9.03 -9.31 -33.69
N ILE A 98 10.17 -8.62 -33.63
CA ILE A 98 10.40 -7.37 -34.38
C ILE A 98 11.39 -7.66 -35.49
N GLU A 99 11.01 -7.31 -36.72
CA GLU A 99 11.89 -7.31 -37.88
C GLU A 99 12.62 -5.94 -37.94
N PRO A 100 13.95 -5.90 -37.73
CA PRO A 100 14.69 -4.65 -37.69
C PRO A 100 14.68 -3.95 -39.05
N ASP A 101 14.74 -2.62 -39.04
CA ASP A 101 15.00 -1.85 -40.26
C ASP A 101 16.33 -2.31 -40.91
N PRO A 102 16.44 -2.34 -42.25
CA PRO A 102 17.69 -2.65 -42.95
C PRO A 102 18.91 -1.89 -42.42
N ASN A 103 18.75 -0.63 -42.01
CA ASN A 103 19.83 0.19 -41.44
C ASN A 103 20.28 -0.32 -40.06
N GLN A 104 19.33 -0.74 -39.21
CA GLN A 104 19.63 -1.32 -37.90
C GLN A 104 20.26 -2.69 -38.02
N SER A 105 19.78 -3.50 -38.96
CA SER A 105 20.39 -4.79 -39.30
C SER A 105 21.85 -4.61 -39.72
N LEU A 106 22.13 -3.67 -40.63
CA LEU A 106 23.50 -3.37 -41.07
C LEU A 106 24.39 -2.92 -39.89
N LEU A 107 23.89 -2.06 -39.01
CA LEU A 107 24.63 -1.63 -37.82
C LEU A 107 24.97 -2.81 -36.90
N LEU A 108 24.01 -3.70 -36.63
CA LEU A 108 24.23 -4.90 -35.84
C LEU A 108 25.30 -5.81 -36.47
N TYR A 109 25.24 -6.03 -37.78
CA TYR A 109 26.26 -6.79 -38.52
C TYR A 109 27.64 -6.15 -38.42
N GLN A 110 27.74 -4.82 -38.55
CA GLN A 110 29.00 -4.10 -38.42
C GLN A 110 29.62 -4.27 -37.02
N LYS A 111 28.82 -4.18 -35.96
CA LYS A 111 29.28 -4.38 -34.57
C LYS A 111 29.72 -5.82 -34.31
N ARG A 112 28.95 -6.81 -34.77
CA ARG A 112 29.36 -8.23 -34.70
C ARG A 112 30.69 -8.47 -35.41
N SER A 113 30.85 -7.94 -36.63
CA SER A 113 32.09 -8.05 -37.39
C SER A 113 33.27 -7.35 -36.69
N ALA A 114 33.03 -6.23 -35.99
CA ALA A 114 34.06 -5.58 -35.19
C ALA A 114 34.56 -6.46 -34.03
N VAL A 115 33.65 -7.15 -33.33
CA VAL A 115 34.01 -8.11 -32.29
C VAL A 115 34.83 -9.27 -32.87
N GLU A 116 34.41 -9.83 -34.00
CA GLU A 116 35.13 -10.92 -34.66
C GLU A 116 36.55 -10.51 -35.06
N ARG A 117 36.73 -9.34 -35.71
CA ARG A 117 38.06 -8.80 -36.02
C ARG A 117 38.90 -8.59 -34.76
N GLY A 118 38.30 -8.08 -33.68
CA GLY A 118 38.98 -7.91 -32.39
C GLY A 118 39.45 -9.23 -31.80
N GLN A 119 38.67 -10.31 -31.93
CA GLN A 119 39.06 -11.65 -31.47
C GLN A 119 40.23 -12.21 -32.25
N LEU A 120 40.23 -12.05 -33.59
CA LEU A 120 41.33 -12.47 -34.44
C LEU A 120 42.63 -11.72 -34.09
N ASN A 121 42.54 -10.40 -33.91
CA ASN A 121 43.67 -9.57 -33.50
C ASN A 121 44.21 -9.97 -32.12
N LEU A 122 43.32 -10.25 -31.16
CA LEU A 122 43.72 -10.71 -29.83
C LEU A 122 44.50 -12.03 -29.94
N ALA A 123 43.94 -13.01 -30.66
CA ALA A 123 44.59 -14.31 -30.85
C ALA A 123 45.95 -14.17 -31.55
N GLU A 124 46.10 -13.23 -32.47
CA GLU A 124 47.39 -12.93 -33.10
C GLU A 124 48.42 -12.38 -32.11
N GLN A 125 48.05 -11.37 -31.32
CA GLN A 125 48.97 -10.78 -30.33
C GLN A 125 49.30 -11.75 -29.20
N GLU A 126 48.37 -12.64 -28.80
CA GLU A 126 48.65 -13.69 -27.83
C GLU A 126 49.71 -14.66 -28.33
N ARG A 127 49.65 -15.05 -29.61
CA ARG A 127 50.69 -15.87 -30.25
C ARG A 127 52.04 -15.15 -30.33
N ASP A 128 52.06 -13.86 -30.64
CA ASP A 128 53.31 -13.06 -30.68
C ASP A 128 53.97 -12.99 -29.29
N VAL A 129 53.18 -12.67 -28.27
CA VAL A 129 53.66 -12.63 -26.87
C VAL A 129 54.16 -14.01 -26.43
N ALA A 130 53.43 -15.09 -26.73
CA ALA A 130 53.88 -16.45 -26.39
C ALA A 130 55.23 -16.79 -27.03
N ARG A 131 55.40 -16.45 -28.32
CA ARG A 131 56.67 -16.64 -29.03
C ARG A 131 57.80 -15.82 -28.42
N LYS A 132 57.56 -14.54 -28.12
CA LYS A 132 58.55 -13.64 -27.52
C LYS A 132 58.94 -14.05 -26.10
N LYS A 133 57.99 -14.59 -25.32
CA LYS A 133 58.26 -15.18 -24.01
C LYS A 133 59.20 -16.37 -24.10
N ALA A 134 58.98 -17.28 -25.05
CA ALA A 134 59.88 -18.40 -25.28
C ALA A 134 61.30 -17.93 -25.60
N LEU A 135 61.45 -16.98 -26.54
CA LEU A 135 62.77 -16.44 -26.93
C LEU A 135 63.47 -15.67 -25.80
N ARG A 136 62.71 -15.07 -24.88
CA ARG A 136 63.25 -14.40 -23.69
C ARG A 136 63.83 -15.38 -22.68
N VAL A 137 63.18 -16.53 -22.46
CA VAL A 137 63.68 -17.60 -21.58
C VAL A 137 65.01 -18.11 -22.10
N ASP A 138 65.15 -18.26 -23.41
CA ASP A 138 66.40 -18.64 -24.08
C ASP A 138 67.44 -17.50 -24.13
N SER A 139 67.18 -16.36 -23.47
CA SER A 139 68.05 -15.17 -23.45
C SER A 139 68.35 -14.56 -24.83
N MET A 140 67.51 -14.86 -25.83
CA MET A 140 67.64 -14.40 -27.22
C MET A 140 66.89 -13.10 -27.52
N LEU A 141 66.15 -12.55 -26.55
CA LEU A 141 65.31 -11.36 -26.73
C LEU A 141 65.54 -10.32 -25.62
N PRO A 142 65.70 -9.02 -25.94
CA PRO A 142 65.73 -7.95 -24.94
C PRO A 142 64.42 -7.86 -24.12
N ALA A 143 64.52 -7.41 -22.86
CA ALA A 143 63.36 -7.20 -21.98
C ALA A 143 62.29 -6.29 -22.59
N LYS A 144 62.74 -5.19 -23.18
CA LYS A 144 61.89 -4.16 -23.77
C LYS A 144 60.98 -4.69 -24.87
N GLU A 145 61.48 -5.58 -25.73
CA GLU A 145 60.71 -6.16 -26.84
C GLU A 145 59.52 -7.01 -26.36
N LEU A 146 59.69 -7.69 -25.22
CA LEU A 146 58.62 -8.45 -24.58
C LEU A 146 57.61 -7.50 -23.92
N GLU A 147 58.08 -6.49 -23.17
CA GLU A 147 57.23 -5.48 -22.54
C GLU A 147 56.37 -4.72 -23.57
N ASP A 148 56.97 -4.35 -24.72
CA ASP A 148 56.27 -3.71 -25.83
C ASP A 148 55.18 -4.64 -26.42
N ALA A 149 55.44 -5.94 -26.49
CA ALA A 149 54.46 -6.93 -26.95
C ALA A 149 53.31 -7.13 -25.95
N GLU A 150 53.61 -7.18 -24.65
CA GLU A 150 52.59 -7.27 -23.60
C GLU A 150 51.72 -6.00 -23.54
N THR A 151 52.32 -4.84 -23.77
CA THR A 151 51.59 -3.57 -23.89
C THR A 151 50.64 -3.58 -25.09
N ARG A 152 51.09 -4.06 -26.25
CA ARG A 152 50.23 -4.24 -27.44
C ARG A 152 49.09 -5.23 -27.19
N LEU A 153 49.37 -6.36 -26.54
CA LEU A 153 48.35 -7.34 -26.17
C LEU A 153 47.29 -6.72 -25.25
N THR A 154 47.71 -5.95 -24.26
CA THR A 154 46.79 -5.25 -23.34
C THR A 154 45.91 -4.25 -24.08
N ARG A 155 46.47 -3.51 -25.03
CA ARG A 155 45.71 -2.58 -25.90
C ARG A 155 44.63 -3.33 -26.68
N VAL A 156 44.99 -4.39 -27.40
CA VAL A 156 44.04 -5.16 -28.22
C VAL A 156 42.97 -5.85 -27.36
N ARG A 157 43.32 -6.29 -26.15
CA ARG A 157 42.35 -6.84 -25.19
C ARG A 157 41.33 -5.78 -24.75
N ASN A 158 41.77 -4.54 -24.51
CA ASN A 158 40.88 -3.44 -24.20
C ASN A 158 40.00 -3.07 -25.40
N ASP A 159 40.56 -3.03 -26.61
CA ASP A 159 39.80 -2.75 -27.83
C ASP A 159 38.69 -3.80 -28.08
N LEU A 160 39.00 -5.09 -27.88
CA LEU A 160 38.00 -6.16 -27.96
C LEU A 160 36.92 -6.01 -26.88
N ARG A 161 37.31 -5.62 -25.66
CA ARG A 161 36.34 -5.37 -24.57
C ARG A 161 35.40 -4.24 -24.95
N LEU A 162 35.91 -3.14 -25.51
CA LEU A 162 35.08 -2.03 -25.98
C LEU A 162 34.13 -2.48 -27.10
N ALA A 163 34.63 -3.22 -28.09
CA ALA A 163 33.78 -3.75 -29.18
C ALA A 163 32.66 -4.66 -28.68
N ARG A 164 32.90 -5.46 -27.63
CA ARG A 164 31.86 -6.30 -27.00
C ARG A 164 30.81 -5.47 -26.29
N LEU A 165 31.23 -4.46 -25.52
CA LEU A 165 30.30 -3.56 -24.83
C LEU A 165 29.41 -2.81 -25.82
N GLU A 166 29.98 -2.34 -26.94
CA GLU A 166 29.20 -1.68 -28.00
C GLU A 166 28.16 -2.61 -28.66
N LEU A 167 28.40 -3.93 -28.68
CA LEU A 167 27.45 -4.91 -29.18
C LEU A 167 26.35 -5.22 -28.16
N GLU A 168 26.66 -5.23 -26.86
CA GLU A 168 25.69 -5.49 -25.78
C GLU A 168 24.72 -4.32 -25.54
N VAL A 169 25.12 -3.10 -25.88
CA VAL A 169 24.27 -1.91 -25.76
C VAL A 169 23.17 -1.85 -26.84
N LEU A 170 23.33 -2.62 -27.92
CA LEU A 170 22.34 -2.76 -29.01
C LEU A 170 21.36 -3.90 -28.73
#